data_AF-A0A960PNA9-F1
#
_entry.id   AF-A0A960PNA9-F1
#
_cell.length_a   1.000
_cell.length_b   1.000
_cell.length_c   1.000
_cell.angle_alpha   90.00
_cell.angle_beta   90.00
_cell.angle_gamma   90.00
#
_symmetry.space_group_name_H-M   'P 1'
#
loop_
_entity.id
_entity.type
_entity.pdbx_description
1 polymer ?
#
loop_
_entity_poly.entity_id
_entity_poly.type
_entity_poly.pdbx_seq_one_letter_code
_entity_poly.pdbx_strand_id
1 'polypeptide(L)' 'MKCRVCREPAVIDIRRHNANFCVDHFLRLCRDQVTKAIDDFDMLNPGDRVLVAVSGGKDSLAVWDLLRELGYEADGLYI' A
#
# COMPACT_ATOMS: atom_id res chain seq x y z
N MET A 1 4.82 -18.29 13.73
CA MET A 1 4.75 -16.92 14.27
C MET A 1 3.29 -16.45 14.20
N LYS A 2 2.81 -15.60 15.12
CA LYS A 2 1.40 -15.15 15.15
C LYS A 2 1.26 -13.71 14.70
N CYS A 3 0.20 -13.38 13.96
CA CYS A 3 -0.14 -12.02 13.58
C CYS A 3 -0.32 -11.15 14.83
N ARG A 4 0.27 -9.96 14.83
CA ARG A 4 0.18 -9.00 15.93
C ARG A 4 -1.25 -8.54 16.20
N VAL A 5 -2.09 -8.50 15.17
CA VAL A 5 -3.48 -7.99 15.26
C VAL A 5 -4.46 -9.11 15.63
N CYS A 6 -4.60 -10.14 14.79
CA CYS A 6 -5.62 -11.18 14.98
C CYS A 6 -5.13 -12.48 15.64
N ARG A 7 -3.83 -12.62 15.90
CA ARG A 7 -3.19 -13.84 16.47
C ARG A 7 -3.21 -15.09 15.58
N GLU A 8 -3.82 -15.06 14.40
CA GLU A 8 -3.73 -16.10 13.36
C GLU A 8 -2.29 -16.30 12.84
N PRO A 9 -1.99 -17.38 12.11
CA PRO A 9 -0.67 -17.59 11.51
C PRO A 9 -0.20 -16.38 10.70
N ALA A 10 0.99 -15.87 11.05
CA ALA A 10 1.63 -14.81 10.28
C ALA A 10 2.41 -15.37 9.09
N VAL A 11 2.38 -14.65 7.97
CA VAL A 11 3.10 -14.98 6.73
C VAL A 11 4.36 -14.13 6.55
N ILE A 12 4.47 -13.01 7.27
CA ILE A 12 5.60 -12.08 7.18
C ILE A 12 6.03 -11.57 8.56
N ASP A 13 7.34 -11.41 8.73
CA ASP A 13 8.00 -10.76 9.87
C ASP A 13 8.61 -9.42 9.44
N ILE A 14 8.13 -8.32 10.02
CA ILE A 14 8.62 -6.97 9.76
C ILE A 14 9.49 -6.54 10.95
N ARG A 15 10.78 -6.89 10.87
CA ARG A 15 11.76 -6.66 11.94
C ARG A 15 11.85 -5.21 12.41
N ARG A 16 11.84 -4.24 11.49
CA ARG A 16 11.88 -2.80 11.82
C ARG A 16 10.72 -2.36 12.72
N HIS A 17 9.56 -3.01 12.59
CA HIS A 17 8.36 -2.73 13.37
C HIS A 17 8.17 -3.71 14.55
N ASN A 18 9.11 -4.65 14.74
CA ASN A 18 9.02 -5.75 15.69
C ASN A 18 7.63 -6.42 15.68
N ALA A 19 7.11 -6.70 14.48
CA ALA A 19 5.73 -7.13 14.27
C ALA A 19 5.61 -8.16 13.15
N ASN A 20 4.77 -9.17 13.39
CA ASN A 20 4.42 -10.20 12.42
C ASN A 20 2.98 -10.00 11.94
N PHE A 21 2.68 -10.26 10.66
CA PHE A 21 1.35 -10.07 10.09
C PHE A 21 0.86 -11.26 9.26
N CYS A 22 -0.45 -11.53 9.31
CA CYS A 22 -1.12 -12.33 8.28
C CYS A 22 -1.30 -11.45 7.01
N VAL A 23 -1.74 -12.07 5.91
CA VAL A 23 -1.91 -11.39 4.61
C VAL A 23 -2.77 -10.14 4.75
N ASP A 24 -3.98 -10.25 5.32
CA ASP A 24 -4.93 -9.14 5.38
C ASP A 24 -4.41 -7.95 6.19
N HIS A 25 -3.82 -8.23 7.36
CA HIS A 25 -3.30 -7.19 8.23
C HIS A 25 -2.02 -6.56 7.68
N PHE A 26 -1.23 -7.29 6.89
CA PHE A 26 -0.10 -6.73 6.17
C PHE A 26 -0.57 -5.79 5.06
N LEU A 27 -1.55 -6.20 4.24
CA LEU A 27 -2.09 -5.35 3.18
C LEU A 27 -2.75 -4.09 3.76
N ARG A 28 -3.45 -4.20 4.91
CA ARG A 28 -3.95 -3.02 5.62
C ARG A 28 -2.84 -2.08 6.06
N LEU A 29 -1.75 -2.61 6.62
CA LEU A 29 -0.58 -1.81 7.00
C LEU A 29 0.05 -1.08 5.79
N CYS A 30 0.07 -1.70 4.61
CA CYS A 30 0.55 -1.05 3.39
C CYS A 30 -0.35 0.14 3.00
N ARG A 31 -1.67 -0.06 2.98
CA ARG A 31 -2.64 1.01 2.70
C ARG A 31 -2.51 2.16 3.69
N ASP A 32 -2.49 1.86 4.99
CA ASP A 32 -2.36 2.86 6.05
C ASP A 32 -1.07 3.69 5.91
N GLN A 33 0.06 3.05 5.54
CA GLN A 33 1.33 3.75 5.32
C GLN A 33 1.32 4.63 4.07
N VAL A 34 0.68 4.18 2.98
CA VAL A 34 0.54 4.99 1.76
C VAL A 34 -0.36 6.19 2.01
N THR A 35 -1.52 6.01 2.63
CA THR A 35 -2.41 7.12 3.02
C THR A 35 -1.67 8.12 3.90
N LYS A 36 -1.00 7.63 4.95
CA LYS A 36 -0.22 8.49 5.83
C LYS A 36 0.86 9.27 5.08
N ALA A 37 1.58 8.65 4.14
CA ALA A 37 2.60 9.34 3.37
C ALA A 37 2.00 10.42 2.44
N ILE A 38 0.85 10.14 1.81
CA ILE A 38 0.14 11.12 1.00
C ILE A 38 -0.26 12.33 1.85
N ASP A 39 -0.81 12.07 3.03
CA ASP A 39 -1.28 13.12 3.96
C ASP A 39 -0.11 13.91 4.57
N ASP A 40 0.94 13.24 5.06
CA ASP A 40 2.10 13.88 5.74
C ASP A 40 2.88 14.81 4.80
N PHE A 41 2.79 14.61 3.48
CA PHE A 41 3.54 15.36 2.46
C PHE A 41 2.65 16.09 1.45
N ASP A 42 1.34 16.17 1.69
CA ASP A 42 0.36 16.84 0.81
C ASP A 42 0.50 16.40 -0.67
N MET A 43 0.69 15.10 -0.92
CA MET A 43 1.10 14.61 -2.24
C MET A 43 -0.04 14.62 -3.27
N LEU A 44 -1.26 14.28 -2.84
CA LEU A 44 -2.44 14.08 -3.67
C LEU A 44 -3.69 14.53 -2.90
N ASN A 45 -4.71 15.04 -3.60
CA ASN A 45 -5.99 15.43 -3.03
C ASN A 45 -7.15 14.56 -3.56
N PRO A 46 -8.27 14.46 -2.83
CA PRO A 46 -9.48 13.83 -3.34
C PRO A 46 -9.95 14.50 -4.64
N GLY A 47 -10.17 13.69 -5.68
CA GLY A 47 -10.58 14.16 -7.01
C GLY A 47 -9.44 14.48 -7.97
N ASP A 48 -8.18 14.39 -7.53
CA ASP A 48 -7.03 14.51 -8.44
C ASP A 48 -7.00 13.31 -9.40
N ARG A 49 -6.74 13.63 -10.69
CA ARG A 49 -6.45 12.61 -11.71
C ARG A 49 -4.97 12.28 -11.70
N VAL A 50 -4.65 11.08 -11.23
CA VAL A 50 -3.27 10.62 -11.03
C VAL A 50 -2.84 9.74 -12.22
N LEU A 51 -1.66 10.01 -12.77
CA LEU A 51 -1.04 9.14 -13.77
C LEU A 51 0.14 8.39 -13.16
N VAL A 52 0.06 7.07 -13.12
CA VAL A 52 1.14 6.21 -12.64
C VAL A 52 1.96 5.72 -13.83
N ALA A 53 3.25 6.04 -13.85
CA ALA A 53 4.19 5.45 -14.80
C ALA A 53 4.45 3.98 -14.41
N VAL A 54 3.88 3.05 -15.17
CA VAL A 54 3.95 1.62 -14.95
C VAL A 54 5.08 1.03 -15.77
N SER A 55 6.07 0.45 -15.11
CA SER A 55 7.21 -0.23 -15.76
C SER A 55 6.99 -1.73 -15.96
N GLY A 56 5.87 -2.28 -15.48
CA GLY A 56 5.62 -3.71 -15.37
C GLY A 56 6.32 -4.36 -14.16
N GLY A 57 7.11 -3.60 -13.40
CA GLY A 57 7.71 -4.05 -12.15
C GLY A 57 6.73 -4.04 -10.98
N LYS A 58 7.05 -4.83 -9.95
CA LYS A 58 6.24 -4.95 -8.74
C LYS A 58 5.96 -3.60 -8.06
N ASP A 59 6.91 -2.66 -8.08
CA ASP A 59 6.81 -1.41 -7.33
C ASP A 59 5.80 -0.46 -7.97
N SER A 60 5.88 -0.28 -9.30
CA SER A 60 4.94 0.57 -10.04
C SER A 60 3.54 -0.04 -10.11
N LEU A 61 3.45 -1.37 -10.24
CA LEU A 61 2.17 -2.07 -10.18
C LEU A 61 1.53 -2.00 -8.79
N ALA A 62 2.30 -2.19 -7.72
CA ALA A 62 1.77 -2.14 -6.36
C ALA A 62 1.30 -0.73 -5.98
N VAL A 63 2.02 0.32 -6.37
CA VAL A 63 1.56 1.70 -6.14
C VAL A 63 0.27 1.98 -6.91
N TRP A 64 0.19 1.56 -8.18
CA TRP A 64 -1.02 1.74 -8.96
C TRP A 64 -2.23 1.04 -8.32
N ASP A 65 -2.06 -0.21 -7.91
CA ASP A 65 -3.09 -1.00 -7.24
C ASP A 65 -3.55 -0.36 -5.93
N LEU A 66 -2.61 0.02 -5.05
CA LEU A 66 -2.90 0.65 -3.77
C LEU A 66 -3.64 1.98 -3.91
N LEU A 67 -3.25 2.83 -4.87
CA LEU A 67 -3.95 4.10 -5.13
C LEU A 67 -5.40 3.87 -5.56
N ARG A 68 -5.64 2.86 -6.41
CA ARG A 68 -7.00 2.51 -6.85
C ARG A 68 -7.84 1.93 -5.70
N GLU A 69 -7.28 1.06 -4.87
CA GLU A 69 -7.97 0.53 -3.68
C GLU A 69 -8.32 1.61 -2.66
N LEU A 70 -7.48 2.65 -2.54
CA LEU A 70 -7.71 3.82 -1.68
C LEU A 70 -8.73 4.82 -2.27
N GLY A 71 -9.21 4.60 -3.50
CA GLY A 71 -10.25 5.41 -4.14
C GLY A 71 -9.73 6.61 -4.96
N TYR A 72 -8.43 6.68 -5.24
CA TYR A 72 -7.89 7.70 -6.15
C TYR A 72 -8.21 7.36 -7.61
N GLU A 73 -8.45 8.39 -8.42
CA GLU A 73 -8.57 8.26 -9.88
C GLU A 73 -7.19 8.10 -10.51
N ALA A 74 -6.65 6.87 -10.44
CA ALA A 74 -5.31 6.54 -10.91
C ALA A 74 -5.31 5.73 -12.21
N ASP A 75 -4.84 6.35 -13.31
CA ASP A 75 -4.61 5.71 -14.61
C ASP A 75 -3.14 5.25 -14.73
N GLY A 76 -2.90 4.15 -15.45
CA GLY A 76 -1.56 3.60 -15.69
C GLY A 76 -1.06 3.92 -17.09
N LEU A 77 0.19 4.38 -17.21
CA LEU A 77 0.91 4.53 -18.48
C LEU A 77 2.11 3.61 -18.52
N TYR A 78 2.17 2.72 -19.51
CA TYR A 78 3.33 1.87 -19.81
C TYR A 78 4.03 2.38 -21.07
N ILE A 79 5.36 2.46 -21.04
CA ILE A 79 6.21 2.94 -22.14
C ILE A 79 7.11 1.80 -22.62
#